data_AF-A0A3M1LKZ0-F1
#
_entry.id   AF-A0A3M1LKZ0-F1
#
_cell.length_a   1.000
_cell.length_b   1.000
_cell.length_c   1.000
_cell.angle_alpha   90.00
_cell.angle_beta   90.00
_cell.angle_gamma   90.00
#
_symmetry.space_group_name_H-M   'P 1'
#
loop_
_entity.id
_entity.type
_entity.pdbx_description
1 polymer ?
#
loop_
_entity_poly.entity_id
_entity_poly.type
_entity_poly.pdbx_seq_one_letter_code
_entity_poly.pdbx_strand_id
1 'polypeptide(L)'
;MNKIIQDIGKILYAVALYAIKHEEPGNGQQKKQKVVDDVVKIISEPGGIDVPQWALSIIKVLLPYVVDFVVSQLNKAGFFVHSGS
;
A
#
# COMPACT_ATOMS: atom_id res chain seq x y z
N MET A 1 -9.82 -8.70 -19.37
CA MET A 1 -9.66 -8.52 -17.90
C MET A 1 -10.27 -7.16 -17.54
N ASN A 2 -11.12 -7.08 -16.53
CA ASN A 2 -11.88 -5.86 -16.23
C ASN A 2 -10.93 -4.73 -15.75
N LYS A 3 -11.04 -3.51 -16.27
CA LYS A 3 -10.11 -2.38 -15.99
C LYS A 3 -9.96 -2.14 -14.48
N ILE A 4 -11.07 -2.25 -13.75
CA ILE A 4 -11.12 -2.13 -12.29
C ILE A 4 -10.22 -3.17 -11.58
N ILE A 5 -10.19 -4.40 -12.06
CA ILE A 5 -9.38 -5.48 -11.46
C ILE A 5 -7.88 -5.18 -11.67
N GLN A 6 -7.52 -4.65 -12.84
CA GLN A 6 -6.13 -4.24 -13.11
C GLN A 6 -5.70 -3.09 -12.19
N ASP A 7 -6.58 -2.11 -11.97
CA ASP A 7 -6.27 -0.96 -11.13
C ASP A 7 -6.15 -1.34 -9.65
N ILE A 8 -7.03 -2.22 -9.14
CA ILE A 8 -6.89 -2.79 -7.79
C ILE A 8 -5.57 -3.57 -7.66
N GLY A 9 -5.21 -4.38 -8.66
CA GLY A 9 -3.95 -5.12 -8.69
C GLY A 9 -2.72 -4.20 -8.61
N LYS A 10 -2.73 -3.07 -9.34
CA LYS A 10 -1.66 -2.06 -9.28
C LYS A 10 -1.56 -1.41 -7.91
N ILE A 11 -2.69 -1.08 -7.27
CA ILE A 11 -2.70 -0.52 -5.89
C ILE A 11 -2.06 -1.51 -4.92
N LEU A 12 -2.49 -2.78 -4.94
CA LEU A 12 -1.95 -3.81 -4.06
C LEU A 12 -0.46 -4.05 -4.28
N TYR A 13 -0.03 -4.06 -5.55
CA TYR A 13 1.38 -4.19 -5.90
C TYR A 13 2.21 -2.99 -5.42
N ALA A 14 1.71 -1.77 -5.60
CA ALA A 14 2.35 -0.56 -5.07
C ALA A 14 2.46 -0.63 -3.54
N VAL A 15 1.36 -0.93 -2.84
CA VAL A 15 1.36 -1.09 -1.38
C VAL A 15 2.42 -2.09 -0.92
N ALA A 16 2.55 -3.24 -1.58
CA ALA A 16 3.55 -4.24 -1.25
C ALA A 16 4.98 -3.74 -1.47
N LEU A 17 5.26 -3.11 -2.62
CA LEU A 17 6.56 -2.55 -2.93
C LEU A 17 6.97 -1.47 -1.92
N TYR A 18 6.08 -0.54 -1.60
CA TYR A 18 6.37 0.53 -0.65
C TYR A 18 6.48 0.03 0.78
N ALA A 19 5.70 -0.99 1.17
CA ALA A 19 5.84 -1.64 2.46
C ALA A 19 7.23 -2.27 2.63
N ILE A 20 7.75 -2.92 1.59
CA ILE A 20 9.12 -3.49 1.57
C ILE A 20 10.17 -2.36 1.55
N LYS A 21 9.97 -1.31 0.73
CA LYS A 21 10.89 -0.18 0.62
C LYS A 21 11.09 0.55 1.96
N HIS A 22 10.02 0.69 2.76
CA HIS A 22 10.06 1.36 4.07
C HIS A 22 10.36 0.40 5.23
N GLU A 23 10.96 -0.77 4.94
CA GLU A 23 11.47 -1.71 5.94
C GLU A 23 12.77 -1.21 6.59
N GLU A 24 12.70 -0.07 7.28
CA GLU A 24 13.81 0.46 8.08
C GLU A 24 13.56 0.18 9.58
N PRO A 25 14.58 -0.02 10.44
CA PRO A 25 14.36 -0.16 11.89
C PRO A 25 13.67 1.11 12.46
N GLY A 26 12.46 0.98 13.01
CA GLY A 26 11.69 2.14 13.50
C GLY A 26 10.19 1.90 13.72
N ASN A 27 9.47 2.95 14.14
CA ASN A 27 8.07 2.91 14.57
C ASN A 27 7.10 2.56 13.42
N GLY A 28 6.40 1.43 13.54
CA GLY A 28 5.51 0.87 12.50
C GLY A 28 4.36 1.79 12.06
N GLN A 29 3.88 2.69 12.92
CA GLN A 29 2.85 3.65 12.53
C GLN A 29 3.36 4.72 11.55
N GLN A 30 4.60 5.19 11.73
CA GLN A 30 5.19 6.16 10.80
C GLN A 30 5.45 5.54 9.42
N LYS A 31 5.87 4.27 9.38
CA LYS A 31 6.04 3.51 8.13
C LYS A 31 4.73 3.41 7.36
N LYS A 32 3.65 3.04 8.05
CA LYS A 32 2.33 2.90 7.46
C LYS A 32 1.87 4.22 6.83
N GLN A 33 2.05 5.34 7.52
CA GLN A 33 1.68 6.65 6.99
C GLN A 33 2.48 7.00 5.72
N LYS A 34 3.80 6.75 5.70
CA LYS A 34 4.64 6.95 4.51
C LYS A 34 4.19 6.09 3.33
N VAL A 35 3.88 4.81 3.56
CA VAL A 35 3.33 3.92 2.52
C VAL A 35 2.00 4.46 1.99
N VAL A 36 1.13 4.96 2.88
CA VAL A 36 -0.15 5.53 2.46
C VAL A 36 0.04 6.76 1.59
N ASP A 37 0.90 7.68 1.99
CA ASP A 37 1.15 8.92 1.26
C ASP A 37 1.78 8.64 -0.12
N ASP A 38 2.74 7.71 -0.20
CA ASP A 38 3.37 7.30 -1.45
C ASP A 38 2.37 6.64 -2.42
N VAL A 39 1.48 5.78 -1.92
CA VAL A 39 0.47 5.13 -2.76
C VAL A 39 -0.60 6.12 -3.21
N VAL A 40 -1.02 7.06 -2.35
CA VAL A 40 -1.93 8.16 -2.74
C VAL A 40 -1.31 9.03 -3.82
N LYS A 41 0.00 9.28 -3.74
CA LYS A 41 0.73 10.05 -4.74
C LYS A 41 0.70 9.36 -6.10
N ILE A 42 0.97 8.06 -6.18
CA ILE A 42 0.86 7.28 -7.44
C ILE A 42 -0.56 7.31 -8.00
N ILE A 43 -1.57 7.22 -7.13
CA ILE A 43 -2.97 7.28 -7.56
C ILE A 43 -3.30 8.67 -8.14
N SER A 44 -2.69 9.73 -7.60
CA SER A 44 -2.99 11.11 -7.99
C SER A 44 -2.08 11.66 -9.10
N GLU A 45 -1.02 10.94 -9.47
CA GLU A 45 -0.06 11.37 -10.49
C GLU A 45 -0.62 11.22 -11.92
N PRO A 46 -0.31 12.15 -12.85
CA PRO A 46 -0.70 12.03 -14.25
C PRO A 46 -0.08 10.77 -14.88
N GLY A 47 -0.92 9.88 -15.40
CA GLY A 47 -0.49 8.56 -15.91
C GLY A 47 -0.45 7.45 -14.85
N GLY A 48 -0.86 7.77 -13.62
CA GLY A 48 -1.06 6.83 -12.52
C GLY A 48 -2.37 6.05 -12.59
N ILE A 49 -3.05 5.91 -11.46
CA ILE A 49 -4.31 5.13 -11.38
C ILE A 49 -5.49 6.07 -11.51
N ASP A 50 -6.20 5.94 -12.63
CA ASP A 50 -7.28 6.83 -13.02
C ASP A 50 -8.57 6.47 -12.24
N VAL A 51 -8.66 6.93 -10.98
CA VAL A 51 -9.82 6.74 -10.11
C VAL A 51 -10.63 8.03 -9.97
N PRO A 52 -11.97 7.95 -10.09
CA PRO A 52 -12.81 9.12 -9.91
C PRO A 52 -12.71 9.67 -8.48
N GLN A 53 -12.89 10.98 -8.34
CA GLN A 53 -12.61 11.71 -7.10
C GLN A 53 -13.41 11.22 -5.88
N TRP A 54 -14.63 10.71 -6.09
CA TRP A 54 -15.44 10.09 -5.04
C TRP A 54 -14.81 8.79 -4.51
N ALA A 55 -14.18 8.00 -5.40
CA ALA A 55 -13.50 6.76 -5.04
C ALA A 55 -12.17 7.05 -4.34
N LEU A 56 -11.49 8.14 -4.69
CA LEU A 56 -10.26 8.58 -4.02
C LEU A 56 -10.47 8.76 -2.50
N SER A 57 -11.58 9.38 -2.09
CA SER A 57 -11.90 9.57 -0.67
C SER A 57 -12.09 8.24 0.06
N ILE A 58 -12.79 7.28 -0.57
CA ILE A 58 -12.98 5.94 -0.01
C ILE A 58 -11.64 5.20 0.07
N ILE A 59 -10.84 5.27 -0.99
CA ILE A 59 -9.53 4.64 -1.08
C ILE A 59 -8.60 5.18 0.01
N LYS A 60 -8.57 6.50 0.27
CA LYS A 60 -7.77 7.09 1.35
C LYS A 60 -8.15 6.56 2.74
N VAL A 61 -9.44 6.31 2.99
CA VAL A 61 -9.93 5.74 4.25
C VAL A 61 -9.56 4.26 4.37
N LEU A 62 -9.62 3.51 3.26
CA LEU A 62 -9.37 2.07 3.25
C LEU A 62 -7.88 1.72 3.14
N LEU A 63 -7.06 2.58 2.54
CA LEU A 63 -5.63 2.33 2.28
C LEU A 63 -4.85 1.89 3.52
N PRO A 64 -5.01 2.54 4.69
CA PRO A 64 -4.38 2.08 5.93
C PRO A 64 -4.64 0.60 6.24
N TYR A 65 -5.88 0.13 6.04
CA TYR A 65 -6.25 -1.27 6.28
C TYR A 65 -5.69 -2.20 5.21
N VAL A 66 -5.61 -1.73 3.96
CA VAL A 66 -4.96 -2.46 2.86
C VAL A 66 -3.47 -2.63 3.14
N VAL A 67 -2.80 -1.59 3.65
CA VAL A 67 -1.40 -1.66 4.08
C VAL A 67 -1.23 -2.72 5.17
N ASP A 68 -2.07 -2.71 6.21
CA ASP A 68 -2.00 -3.72 7.28
C ASP A 68 -2.19 -5.14 6.74
N PHE A 69 -3.17 -5.32 5.84
CA PHE A 69 -3.42 -6.60 5.19
C PHE A 69 -2.19 -7.06 4.39
N VAL A 70 -1.64 -6.21 3.53
CA VAL A 70 -0.47 -6.55 2.70
C VAL A 70 0.74 -6.83 3.56
N VAL A 71 1.02 -6.02 4.59
CA VAL A 71 2.11 -6.26 5.54
C VAL A 71 1.91 -7.59 6.27
N SER A 72 0.68 -7.91 6.71
CA SER A 72 0.39 -9.22 7.32
C SER A 72 0.64 -10.38 6.36
N GLN A 73 0.29 -10.24 5.08
CA GLN A 73 0.54 -11.26 4.07
C GLN A 73 2.04 -11.41 3.76
N LEU A 74 2.77 -10.29 3.69
CA LEU A 74 4.23 -10.28 3.53
C LEU A 74 4.94 -10.91 4.74
N ASN A 75 4.48 -10.62 5.97
CA ASN A 75 4.95 -11.25 7.20
C ASN A 75 4.77 -12.78 7.14
N LYS A 76 3.58 -13.26 6.74
CA LYS A 76 3.30 -14.70 6.59
C LYS A 76 4.14 -15.36 5.49
N ALA A 77 4.46 -14.62 4.44
CA ALA A 77 5.32 -15.07 3.36
C ALA A 77 6.83 -15.03 3.73
N GLY A 78 7.18 -14.53 4.92
CA GLY A 78 8.55 -14.47 5.41
C GLY A 78 9.38 -13.31 4.86
N PHE A 79 8.75 -12.31 4.21
CA PHE A 79 9.46 -11.13 3.70
C PHE A 79 10.02 -10.25 4.82
N PHE A 80 9.32 -10.20 5.95
CA PHE A 80 9.73 -9.44 7.12
C PHE A 80 10.18 -10.41 8.20
N VAL A 81 11.48 -10.68 8.25
CA VAL A 81 12.09 -11.47 9.33
C VAL A 81 12.01 -10.61 10.58
N HIS A 82 11.05 -10.93 11.45
CA HIS A 82 11.12 -10.46 12.82
C HIS A 82 12.27 -11.24 13.43
N SER A 83 13.47 -10.65 13.51
CA SER A 83 14.46 -11.07 14.50
C SER A 83 13.81 -10.85 15.87
N GLY A 84 12.97 -11.80 16.25
CA GLY A 84 12.40 -11.90 17.58
C GLY A 84 13.47 -12.48 18.50
N SER A 85 13.59 -11.82 19.66
CA SER A 85 14.43 -12.10 20.83
C SER A 85 15.93 -11.95 20.66
#